data_AF-A0A3E0M9T7-F1
#
_entry.id   AF-A0A3E0M9T7-F1
#
_cell.length_a   1.000
_cell.length_b   1.000
_cell.length_c   1.000
_cell.angle_alpha   90.00
_cell.angle_beta   90.00
_cell.angle_gamma   90.00
#
_symmetry.space_group_name_H-M   'P 1'
#
loop_
_entity.id
_entity.type
_entity.pdbx_description
1 polymer ?
#
loop_
_entity_poly.entity_id
_entity_poly.type
_entity_poly.pdbx_seq_one_letter_code
_entity_poly.pdbx_strand_id
1 'polypeptide(L)'
;MIAISIGSWLENEIQQNYGSFFDQESRSISELLPMIENLLTNKLNSNYWLETEIRENLRYKSFQQPDKIAEAIRLISAKKLWEEVASKLNKPAKDIKSQLSIIVDRRNKIAHEADIDPSYGIGSRWNIDENLVNDAVTFIEQLVENIHQVLEDIH
;
A
#
# COMPACT_ATOMS: atom_id res chain seq x y z
N MET A 1 -5.95 -4.91 -19.16
CA MET A 1 -5.23 -6.05 -18.57
C MET A 1 -5.08 -7.09 -19.66
N ILE A 2 -3.89 -7.24 -20.27
CA ILE A 2 -3.67 -8.38 -21.17
C ILE A 2 -3.54 -9.56 -20.22
N ALA A 3 -4.59 -10.36 -20.11
CA ALA A 3 -4.48 -11.66 -19.46
C ALA A 3 -3.41 -12.43 -20.25
N ILE A 4 -2.18 -12.52 -19.71
CA ILE A 4 -1.15 -13.36 -20.30
C ILE A 4 -1.73 -14.77 -20.26
N SER A 5 -2.03 -15.34 -21.43
CA SER A 5 -2.55 -16.69 -21.47
C SER A 5 -1.53 -17.62 -20.82
N ILE A 6 -2.00 -18.58 -20.03
CA ILE A 6 -1.12 -19.57 -19.37
C ILE A 6 -0.22 -20.24 -20.41
N GLY A 7 -0.73 -20.45 -21.63
CA GLY A 7 0.05 -20.97 -22.76
C GLY A 7 1.22 -20.07 -23.17
N SER A 8 0.99 -18.77 -23.36
CA SER A 8 2.04 -17.83 -23.76
C SER A 8 3.13 -17.66 -22.72
N TRP A 9 2.79 -17.74 -21.43
CA TRP A 9 3.78 -17.74 -20.36
C TRP A 9 4.58 -19.05 -20.32
N LEU A 10 3.90 -20.21 -20.40
CA LEU A 10 4.56 -21.52 -20.41
C LEU A 10 5.55 -21.61 -21.56
N GLU A 11 5.17 -21.16 -22.76
CA GLU A 11 6.02 -21.17 -23.94
C GLU A 11 7.28 -20.33 -23.75
N ASN A 12 7.15 -19.12 -23.19
CA ASN A 12 8.30 -18.26 -22.90
C ASN A 12 9.24 -18.88 -21.85
N GLU A 13 8.69 -19.41 -20.75
CA GLU A 13 9.51 -20.05 -19.71
C GLU A 13 10.27 -21.27 -20.22
N ILE A 14 9.61 -22.10 -21.04
CA ILE A 14 10.22 -23.27 -21.64
C ILE A 14 11.35 -22.85 -22.59
N GLN A 15 11.14 -21.83 -23.42
CA GLN A 15 12.18 -21.34 -24.34
C GLN A 15 13.41 -20.78 -23.60
N GLN A 16 13.19 -19.97 -22.55
CA GLN A 16 14.28 -19.30 -21.83
C GLN A 16 15.08 -20.25 -20.94
N ASN A 17 14.40 -21.14 -20.22
CA ASN A 17 15.01 -21.92 -19.14
C ASN A 17 15.19 -23.41 -19.48
N TYR A 18 14.49 -23.90 -20.50
CA TYR A 18 14.47 -25.32 -20.88
C TYR A 18 14.67 -25.53 -22.39
N GLY A 19 15.06 -24.51 -23.17
CA GLY A 19 15.24 -24.63 -24.62
C GLY A 19 16.20 -25.78 -25.00
N SER A 20 17.30 -25.91 -24.26
CA SER A 20 18.29 -26.98 -24.43
C SER A 20 17.76 -28.38 -24.10
N PHE A 21 16.66 -28.49 -23.36
CA PHE A 21 16.01 -29.78 -23.07
C PHE A 21 15.44 -30.42 -24.35
N PHE A 22 15.07 -29.61 -25.35
CA PHE A 22 14.47 -30.04 -26.61
C PHE A 22 15.48 -30.20 -27.75
N ASP A 23 16.75 -29.84 -27.53
CA ASP A 23 17.80 -29.91 -28.55
C ASP A 23 18.33 -31.33 -28.81
N GLN A 24 17.91 -32.33 -28.02
CA GLN A 24 18.37 -33.72 -28.15
C GLN A 24 17.20 -34.70 -28.25
N GLU A 25 17.06 -35.31 -29.43
CA GLU A 25 16.13 -36.38 -29.82
C GLU A 25 14.64 -36.18 -29.45
N SER A 26 13.79 -37.06 -29.98
CA SER A 26 12.35 -37.08 -29.64
C SER A 26 12.18 -37.49 -28.18
N ARG A 27 11.60 -36.61 -27.35
CA ARG A 27 11.34 -36.84 -25.92
C ARG A 27 9.89 -37.26 -25.69
N SER A 28 9.65 -38.08 -24.67
CA SER A 28 8.30 -38.50 -24.30
C SER A 28 7.56 -37.44 -23.49
N ILE A 29 6.23 -37.36 -23.62
CA ILE A 29 5.39 -36.46 -22.80
C ILE A 29 5.56 -36.76 -21.29
N SER A 30 5.79 -38.02 -20.93
CA SER A 30 6.07 -38.43 -19.55
C SER A 30 7.31 -37.78 -18.95
N GLU A 31 8.33 -37.48 -19.76
CA GLU A 31 9.55 -36.78 -19.28
C GLU A 31 9.31 -35.29 -19.07
N LEU A 32 8.32 -34.70 -19.75
CA LEU A 32 7.96 -33.29 -19.63
C LEU A 32 7.03 -33.01 -18.45
N LEU A 33 6.23 -34.00 -18.05
CA LEU A 33 5.21 -33.88 -17.01
C LEU A 33 5.76 -33.31 -15.68
N PRO A 34 6.87 -33.83 -15.10
CA PRO A 34 7.41 -33.29 -13.85
C PRO A 34 7.92 -31.85 -13.98
N MET A 35 8.43 -31.47 -15.14
CA MET A 35 8.87 -30.09 -15.42
C MET A 35 7.68 -29.14 -15.45
N ILE A 36 6.64 -29.50 -16.21
CA ILE A 36 5.41 -28.70 -16.32
C ILE A 36 4.73 -28.59 -14.95
N GLU A 37 4.66 -29.69 -14.20
CA GLU A 37 4.08 -29.72 -12.86
C GLU A 37 4.84 -28.78 -11.90
N ASN A 38 6.18 -28.81 -11.92
CA ASN A 38 6.99 -27.88 -11.12
C ASN A 38 6.81 -26.42 -11.55
N LEU A 39 6.75 -26.14 -12.86
CA LEU A 39 6.52 -24.78 -13.37
C LEU A 39 5.15 -24.24 -12.93
N LEU A 40 4.10 -25.05 -13.09
CA LEU A 40 2.75 -24.69 -12.64
C LEU A 40 2.71 -24.52 -11.12
N THR A 41 3.31 -25.43 -10.36
CA THR A 41 3.37 -25.36 -8.90
C THR A 41 4.09 -24.09 -8.45
N ASN A 42 5.25 -23.77 -9.03
CA ASN A 42 5.99 -22.55 -8.72
C ASN A 42 5.21 -21.29 -9.10
N LYS A 43 4.52 -21.29 -10.24
CA LYS A 43 3.71 -20.16 -10.69
C LYS A 43 2.49 -19.94 -9.79
N LEU A 44 1.81 -21.01 -9.39
CA LEU A 44 0.65 -20.96 -8.51
C LEU A 44 1.03 -20.63 -7.06
N ASN A 45 2.20 -21.09 -6.61
CA ASN A 45 2.78 -20.72 -5.31
C ASN A 45 3.45 -19.35 -5.33
N SER A 46 3.66 -18.75 -6.50
CA SER A 46 4.16 -17.38 -6.57
C SER A 46 3.07 -16.43 -6.08
N ASN A 47 3.40 -15.60 -5.10
CA ASN A 47 2.53 -14.52 -4.66
C ASN A 47 2.49 -13.36 -5.67
N TYR A 48 3.13 -13.50 -6.85
CA TYR A 48 3.27 -12.43 -7.83
C TYR A 48 1.93 -11.95 -8.37
N TRP A 49 0.99 -12.86 -8.64
CA TRP A 49 -0.35 -12.50 -9.09
C TRP A 49 -1.09 -11.71 -8.00
N LEU A 50 -0.93 -12.11 -6.73
CA LEU A 50 -1.56 -11.46 -5.59
C LEU A 50 -0.94 -10.09 -5.34
N GLU A 51 0.39 -9.98 -5.41
CA GLU A 51 1.10 -8.69 -5.30
C GLU A 51 0.66 -7.74 -6.42
N THR A 52 0.55 -8.24 -7.65
CA THR A 52 0.07 -7.46 -8.79
C THR A 52 -1.35 -6.96 -8.51
N GLU A 53 -2.25 -7.83 -8.08
CA GLU A 53 -3.63 -7.46 -7.77
C GLU A 53 -3.70 -6.44 -6.62
N ILE A 54 -2.95 -6.65 -5.54
CA ILE A 54 -2.85 -5.70 -4.42
C ILE A 54 -2.37 -4.34 -4.93
N ARG A 55 -1.31 -4.30 -5.74
CA ARG A 55 -0.76 -3.06 -6.28
C ARG A 55 -1.76 -2.34 -7.18
N GLU A 56 -2.41 -3.06 -8.11
CA GLU A 56 -3.39 -2.48 -9.03
C GLU A 56 -4.62 -1.91 -8.30
N ASN A 57 -5.08 -2.59 -7.24
CA ASN A 57 -6.24 -2.14 -6.46
C ASN A 57 -5.90 -1.00 -5.49
N LEU A 58 -4.70 -1.00 -4.90
CA LEU A 58 -4.33 -0.04 -3.87
C LEU A 58 -3.63 1.21 -4.43
N ARG A 59 -3.05 1.18 -5.64
CA ARG A 59 -2.26 2.30 -6.20
C ARG A 59 -3.02 3.63 -6.32
N TYR A 60 -4.35 3.59 -6.46
CA TYR A 60 -5.17 4.81 -6.58
C TYR A 60 -5.72 5.31 -5.25
N LYS A 61 -5.51 4.57 -4.16
CA LYS A 61 -5.98 4.96 -2.83
C LYS A 61 -4.93 5.82 -2.13
N SER A 62 -5.34 6.98 -1.61
CA SER A 62 -4.52 7.72 -0.66
C SER A 62 -4.78 7.20 0.76
N PHE A 63 -3.73 6.72 1.43
CA PHE A 63 -3.78 6.25 2.81
C PHE A 63 -3.41 7.36 3.79
N GLN A 64 -4.03 8.53 3.62
CA GLN A 64 -3.73 9.73 4.41
C GLN A 64 -4.83 10.03 5.43
N GLN A 65 -6.10 9.91 5.03
CA GLN A 65 -7.22 10.16 5.93
C GLN A 65 -7.33 9.07 7.00
N PRO A 66 -7.77 9.39 8.24
CA PRO A 66 -7.76 8.44 9.34
C PRO A 66 -8.50 7.13 9.06
N ASP A 67 -9.66 7.21 8.40
CA ASP A 67 -10.44 6.01 8.06
C ASP A 67 -9.76 5.15 6.99
N LYS A 68 -9.02 5.78 6.06
CA LYS A 68 -8.26 5.08 5.01
C LYS A 68 -7.03 4.39 5.57
N ILE A 69 -6.35 5.01 6.53
CA ILE A 69 -5.27 4.34 7.28
C ILE A 69 -5.82 3.14 8.04
N ALA A 70 -6.94 3.28 8.76
CA ALA A 70 -7.55 2.15 9.46
C ALA A 70 -8.02 1.03 8.51
N GLU A 71 -8.57 1.36 7.34
CA GLU A 71 -8.94 0.40 6.30
C GLU A 71 -7.70 -0.39 5.83
N ALA A 72 -6.58 0.28 5.59
CA ALA A 72 -5.32 -0.36 5.19
C ALA A 72 -4.74 -1.26 6.29
N ILE A 73 -4.70 -0.78 7.54
CA ILE A 73 -4.19 -1.57 8.66
C ILE A 73 -5.02 -2.83 8.90
N ARG A 74 -6.34 -2.78 8.70
CA ARG A 74 -7.22 -3.96 8.81
C ARG A 74 -6.87 -5.09 7.82
N LEU A 75 -6.16 -4.79 6.73
CA LEU A 75 -5.69 -5.82 5.79
C LEU A 75 -4.57 -6.69 6.39
N ILE A 76 -3.86 -6.18 7.40
CA ILE A 76 -2.66 -6.83 7.97
C ILE A 76 -2.74 -7.03 9.49
N SER A 77 -3.77 -6.50 10.16
CA SER A 77 -3.94 -6.58 11.62
C SER A 77 -5.41 -6.55 12.03
N ALA A 78 -5.76 -7.33 13.07
CA ALA A 78 -7.09 -7.30 13.68
C ALA A 78 -7.25 -6.18 14.72
N LYS A 79 -6.17 -5.44 15.05
CA LYS A 79 -6.19 -4.41 16.09
C LYS A 79 -7.10 -3.24 15.70
N LYS A 80 -7.76 -2.68 16.70
CA LYS A 80 -8.51 -1.44 16.54
C LYS A 80 -7.55 -0.24 16.61
N LEU A 81 -6.88 0.03 15.50
CA LEU A 81 -5.78 1.00 15.37
C LEU A 81 -5.91 2.25 16.26
N TRP A 82 -7.02 2.98 16.12
CA TRP A 82 -7.19 4.26 16.81
C TRP A 82 -7.41 4.13 18.32
N GLU A 83 -7.93 3.01 18.82
CA GLU A 83 -8.03 2.75 20.26
C GLU A 83 -6.62 2.46 20.84
N GLU A 84 -5.82 1.66 20.13
CA GLU A 84 -4.45 1.33 20.53
C GLU A 84 -3.52 2.55 20.53
N VAL A 85 -3.54 3.34 19.44
CA VAL A 85 -2.75 4.56 19.31
C VAL A 85 -3.17 5.60 20.36
N ALA A 86 -4.48 5.72 20.63
CA ALA A 86 -4.99 6.61 21.68
C ALA A 86 -4.44 6.23 23.06
N SER A 87 -4.37 4.94 23.35
CA SER A 87 -3.78 4.43 24.59
C SER A 87 -2.29 4.78 24.70
N LYS A 88 -1.50 4.56 23.64
CA LYS A 88 -0.06 4.85 23.67
C LYS A 88 0.25 6.35 23.74
N LEU A 89 -0.51 7.19 23.04
CA LEU A 89 -0.35 8.66 23.06
C LEU A 89 -1.00 9.34 24.26
N ASN A 90 -1.72 8.60 25.12
CA ASN A 90 -2.55 9.15 26.19
C ASN A 90 -3.44 10.32 25.72
N LYS A 91 -4.05 10.16 24.54
CA LYS A 91 -4.87 11.19 23.88
C LYS A 91 -6.12 10.55 23.29
N PRO A 92 -7.31 11.20 23.37
CA PRO A 92 -8.52 10.63 22.80
C PRO A 92 -8.36 10.34 21.30
N ALA A 93 -8.81 9.16 20.87
CA ALA A 93 -8.79 8.76 19.46
C ALA A 93 -9.45 9.78 18.53
N LYS A 94 -10.52 10.43 19.01
CA LYS A 94 -11.22 11.50 18.27
C LYS A 94 -10.29 12.67 17.96
N ASP A 95 -9.48 13.09 18.91
CA ASP A 95 -8.62 14.28 18.78
C ASP A 95 -7.43 13.99 17.87
N ILE A 96 -6.86 12.78 17.97
CA ILE A 96 -5.80 12.30 17.05
C ILE A 96 -6.32 12.30 15.62
N LYS A 97 -7.49 11.69 15.39
CA LYS A 97 -8.12 11.64 14.06
C LYS A 97 -8.44 13.03 13.53
N SER A 98 -8.99 13.91 14.37
CA SER A 98 -9.31 15.29 13.99
C SER A 98 -8.06 16.08 13.60
N GLN A 99 -6.98 15.95 14.38
CA GLN A 99 -5.72 16.64 14.09
C GLN A 99 -5.12 16.16 12.77
N LEU A 100 -5.12 14.84 12.51
CA LEU A 100 -4.67 14.29 11.24
C LEU A 100 -5.51 14.79 10.06
N SER A 101 -6.84 14.77 10.17
CA SER A 101 -7.72 15.27 9.11
C SER A 101 -7.46 16.73 8.78
N ILE A 102 -7.27 17.61 9.79
CA ILE A 102 -6.94 19.02 9.57
C ILE A 102 -5.64 19.17 8.76
N ILE A 103 -4.61 18.39 9.09
CA ILE A 103 -3.32 18.43 8.38
C ILE A 103 -3.47 17.95 6.93
N VAL A 104 -4.16 16.84 6.71
CA VAL A 104 -4.40 16.28 5.36
C VAL A 104 -5.23 17.23 4.51
N ASP A 105 -6.28 17.82 5.08
CA ASP A 105 -7.15 18.76 4.38
C ASP A 105 -6.39 20.02 4.00
N ARG A 106 -5.56 20.56 4.90
CA ARG A 106 -4.71 21.71 4.58
C ARG A 106 -3.69 21.39 3.50
N ARG A 107 -3.04 20.22 3.54
CA ARG A 107 -2.13 19.75 2.47
C ARG A 107 -2.85 19.71 1.12
N ASN A 108 -4.09 19.25 1.08
CA ASN A 108 -4.88 19.20 -0.15
C ASN A 108 -5.22 20.60 -0.66
N LYS A 109 -5.56 21.53 0.23
CA LYS A 109 -5.78 22.95 -0.13
C LYS A 109 -4.52 23.61 -0.70
N ILE A 110 -3.36 23.37 -0.09
CA ILE A 110 -2.08 23.86 -0.62
C ILE A 110 -1.81 23.31 -2.02
N ALA A 111 -2.00 22.00 -2.21
CA ALA A 111 -1.68 21.33 -3.48
C ALA A 111 -2.67 21.64 -4.62
N HIS A 112 -3.95 21.84 -4.33
CA HIS A 112 -5.00 21.94 -5.35
C HIS A 112 -5.73 23.29 -5.39
N GLU A 113 -5.75 24.03 -4.28
CA GLU A 113 -6.56 25.25 -4.10
C GLU A 113 -5.70 26.50 -3.82
N ALA A 114 -4.39 26.42 -4.06
CA ALA A 114 -3.42 27.49 -3.79
C ALA A 114 -3.44 28.03 -2.34
N ASP A 115 -3.93 27.22 -1.40
CA ASP A 115 -4.15 27.53 0.02
C ASP A 115 -5.00 28.79 0.25
N ILE A 116 -6.01 29.05 -0.58
CA ILE A 116 -6.86 30.24 -0.49
C ILE A 116 -7.84 30.16 0.70
N ASP A 117 -7.93 31.24 1.48
CA ASP A 117 -8.93 31.47 2.52
C ASP A 117 -10.17 32.16 1.89
N PRO A 118 -11.32 31.45 1.82
CA PRO A 118 -12.54 31.99 1.23
C PRO A 118 -13.27 32.99 2.14
N SER A 119 -12.81 33.21 3.39
CA SER A 119 -13.50 34.03 4.39
C SER A 119 -13.47 35.53 4.07
N TYR A 120 -12.49 35.99 3.27
CA TYR A 120 -12.29 37.41 2.95
C TYR A 120 -12.19 37.64 1.43
N GLY A 121 -13.33 37.69 0.72
CA GLY A 121 -13.40 38.23 -0.65
C GLY A 121 -12.43 37.60 -1.66
N ILE A 122 -11.57 38.41 -2.31
CA ILE A 122 -10.64 38.00 -3.41
C ILE A 122 -9.62 36.92 -2.96
N GLY A 123 -9.61 36.54 -1.66
CA GLY A 123 -8.96 35.34 -1.17
C GLY A 123 -7.49 35.55 -0.89
N SER A 124 -7.15 35.86 0.37
CA SER A 124 -5.78 35.74 0.86
C SER A 124 -5.42 34.26 1.06
N ARG A 125 -4.13 33.92 1.07
CA ARG A 125 -3.72 32.56 1.49
C ARG A 125 -3.94 32.38 3.00
N TRP A 126 -4.20 31.16 3.44
CA TRP A 126 -4.18 30.83 4.87
C TRP A 126 -2.80 31.15 5.46
N ASN A 127 -2.79 31.78 6.64
CA ASN A 127 -1.53 32.06 7.32
C ASN A 127 -0.82 30.74 7.68
N ILE A 128 0.48 30.68 7.42
CA ILE A 128 1.34 29.57 7.79
C ILE A 128 2.60 30.14 8.43
N ASP A 129 2.95 29.59 9.59
CA ASP A 129 4.17 29.94 10.32
C ASP A 129 4.96 28.68 10.66
N GLU A 130 6.20 28.88 11.09
CA GLU A 130 7.13 27.81 11.39
C GLU A 130 6.63 26.90 12.52
N ASN A 131 5.95 27.45 13.54
CA ASN A 131 5.44 26.66 14.66
C ASN A 131 4.33 25.73 14.19
N LEU A 132 3.39 26.21 13.37
CA LEU A 132 2.34 25.39 12.78
C LEU A 132 2.89 24.23 11.96
N VAL A 133 3.97 24.48 11.20
CA VAL A 133 4.63 23.44 10.41
C VAL A 133 5.31 22.42 11.31
N ASN A 134 6.08 22.88 12.31
CA ASN A 134 6.78 22.01 13.25
C ASN A 134 5.80 21.15 14.06
N ASP A 135 4.71 21.73 14.55
CA ASP A 135 3.67 21.00 15.28
C ASP A 135 3.04 19.91 14.41
N ALA A 136 2.79 20.18 13.13
CA ALA A 136 2.26 19.20 12.19
C ALA A 136 3.26 18.07 11.91
N VAL A 137 4.53 18.40 11.70
CA VAL A 137 5.61 17.42 11.47
C VAL A 137 5.79 16.53 12.68
N THR A 138 5.99 17.11 13.87
CA THR A 138 6.15 16.36 15.13
C THR A 138 4.95 15.47 15.40
N PHE A 139 3.73 15.95 15.16
CA PHE A 139 2.53 15.11 15.32
C PHE A 139 2.52 13.92 14.34
N ILE A 140 2.86 14.13 13.06
CA ILE A 140 2.91 13.04 12.07
C ILE A 140 3.97 12.01 12.47
N GLU A 141 5.16 12.45 12.87
CA GLU A 141 6.25 11.57 13.31
C GLU A 141 5.81 10.71 14.48
N GLN A 142 5.30 11.33 15.55
CA GLN A 142 4.78 10.63 16.72
C GLN A 142 3.66 9.65 16.35
N LEU A 143 2.76 10.05 15.45
CA LEU A 143 1.68 9.19 15.01
C LEU A 143 2.21 7.95 14.28
N VAL A 144 3.13 8.13 13.33
CA VAL A 144 3.72 7.02 12.55
C VAL A 144 4.47 6.06 13.46
N GLU A 145 5.29 6.57 14.39
CA GLU A 145 6.00 5.76 15.37
C GLU A 145 5.04 4.94 16.23
N ASN A 146 3.96 5.54 16.72
CA ASN A 146 2.98 4.83 17.53
C ASN A 146 2.18 3.79 16.74
N ILE A 147 1.83 4.07 15.48
CA ILE A 147 1.23 3.08 14.59
C ILE A 147 2.18 1.90 14.39
N HIS A 148 3.47 2.18 14.14
CA HIS A 148 4.48 1.14 13.98
C HIS A 148 4.58 0.25 15.22
N GLN A 149 4.67 0.85 16.42
CA GLN A 149 4.69 0.12 17.69
C GLN A 149 3.42 -0.73 17.90
N VAL A 150 2.24 -0.21 17.55
CA VAL A 150 0.99 -1.00 17.61
C VAL A 150 1.06 -2.23 16.70
N LEU A 151 1.75 -2.15 15.57
CA LEU A 151 1.93 -3.27 14.64
C LEU A 151 3.06 -4.22 15.05
N GLU A 152 4.13 -3.74 15.69
CA GLU A 152 5.19 -4.61 16.21
C GLU A 152 4.72 -5.49 17.36
N ASP A 153 3.79 -4.98 18.19
CA ASP A 153 3.09 -5.73 19.24
C ASP A 153 2.18 -6.88 18.67
N ILE A 154 2.35 -7.30 17.41
CA ILE A 154 1.67 -8.44 16.75
C ILE A 154 2.53 -9.73 16.83
N HIS A 155 3.76 -9.65 17.32
CA HIS A 155 4.64 -10.79 17.61
C HIS A 155 4.81 -11.01 19.11
#